data_AF-J3CXV2-F1
#
_entry.id   AF-J3CXV2-F1
#
_cell.length_a   1.000
_cell.length_b   1.000
_cell.length_c   1.000
_cell.angle_alpha   90.00
_cell.angle_beta   90.00
_cell.angle_gamma   90.00
#
_symmetry.space_group_name_H-M   'P 1'
#
loop_
_entity.id
_entity.type
_entity.pdbx_description
1 polymer ?
#
loop_
_entity_poly.entity_id
_entity_poly.type
_entity_poly.pdbx_seq_one_letter_code
_entity_poly.pdbx_strand_id
1 'polypeptide(L)'
;MSGLNHLDHPPAMPAMRLASVPHYTERRRRRRSLRAFCGMLARAAVRSLHQELTLYPKPGLVSLVDNGSHDDMDASTFMRSLFSLRHYFFEIAEAGASGAPFSVLKQLGIKAEQRMLQATGGINTHRGAIFCLGMLCAAVASCRAQDMTLSPQAVRATLLIQWGDALAAHTRAAENDSNGLRVAAHHAVGGAREEGALGFPSVFDVALPQLQATLDAGRDWQCAKVDALFALMAHVSDTNVYHRGGSAGAARVQQRSRAFMNDGGTGNIAWQARAQACHHEFVQHRLSPGGAADLLAAACLLHAVCGGEGQGKYNAGLKA
;
A
#
# COMPACT_ATOMS: atom_id res chain seq x y z
N MET A 1 67.76 -0.05 54.27
CA MET A 1 66.41 0.56 54.20
C MET A 1 65.97 0.61 52.75
N SER A 2 64.72 0.20 52.51
CA SER A 2 63.86 0.41 51.34
C SER A 2 64.31 -0.02 49.94
N GLY A 3 63.53 -0.93 49.34
CA GLY A 3 63.48 -1.13 47.90
C GLY A 3 62.90 -2.47 47.46
N LEU A 4 61.71 -2.86 47.94
CA LEU A 4 61.02 -4.10 47.52
C LEU A 4 59.90 -3.80 46.52
N ASN A 5 60.08 -4.34 45.32
CA ASN A 5 59.11 -4.76 44.29
C ASN A 5 57.64 -4.36 44.46
N HIS A 6 57.19 -3.43 43.61
CA HIS A 6 55.78 -3.31 43.21
C HIS A 6 55.52 -4.29 42.06
N LEU A 7 54.70 -5.32 42.31
CA LEU A 7 54.12 -6.15 41.24
C LEU A 7 52.77 -5.53 40.87
N ASP A 8 52.68 -4.97 39.67
CA ASP A 8 51.43 -4.49 39.08
C ASP A 8 50.52 -5.69 38.75
N HIS A 9 49.32 -5.70 39.33
CA HIS A 9 48.25 -6.61 38.90
C HIS A 9 47.63 -6.08 37.59
N PRO A 10 47.41 -6.93 36.58
CA PRO A 10 46.71 -6.50 35.37
C PRO A 10 45.25 -6.19 35.69
N PRO A 11 44.64 -5.19 35.02
CA PRO A 11 43.23 -4.84 35.25
C PRO A 11 42.33 -6.01 34.84
N ALA A 12 41.34 -6.32 35.68
CA ALA A 12 40.33 -7.32 35.41
C ALA A 12 39.57 -6.97 34.12
N MET A 13 39.63 -7.86 33.12
CA MET A 13 38.85 -7.74 31.89
C MET A 13 37.34 -7.71 32.23
N PRO A 14 36.55 -6.79 31.67
CA PRO A 14 35.12 -6.74 31.95
C PRO A 14 34.46 -8.04 31.48
N ALA A 15 33.78 -8.71 32.41
CA ALA A 15 33.02 -9.92 32.11
C ALA A 15 32.02 -9.64 30.99
N MET A 16 32.23 -10.29 29.84
CA MET A 16 31.33 -10.23 28.69
C MET A 16 29.98 -10.84 29.12
N ARG A 17 29.01 -10.00 29.50
CA ARG A 17 27.65 -10.46 29.80
C ARG A 17 27.05 -11.03 28.53
N LEU A 18 26.97 -12.36 28.44
CA LEU A 18 26.17 -13.04 27.43
C LEU A 18 24.74 -12.47 27.50
N ALA A 19 24.22 -12.01 26.36
CA ALA A 19 22.85 -11.53 26.27
C ALA A 19 21.90 -12.63 26.77
N SER A 20 21.12 -12.34 27.82
CA SER A 20 20.21 -13.30 28.42
C SER A 20 19.18 -13.73 27.38
N VAL A 21 19.06 -15.05 27.15
CA VAL A 21 18.04 -15.61 26.27
C VAL A 21 16.66 -15.19 26.81
N PRO A 22 15.78 -14.55 26.00
CA PRO A 22 14.49 -14.06 26.48
C PRO A 22 13.67 -15.19 27.11
N HIS A 23 13.18 -14.96 28.33
CA HIS A 23 12.42 -15.93 29.10
C HIS A 23 11.15 -16.35 28.33
N TYR A 24 10.69 -17.59 28.47
CA TYR A 24 9.54 -18.14 27.73
C TYR A 24 8.30 -17.21 27.74
N THR A 25 8.02 -16.57 28.88
CA THR A 25 6.92 -15.62 29.04
C THR A 25 7.06 -14.37 28.18
N GLU A 26 8.28 -13.86 28.00
CA GLU A 26 8.60 -12.70 27.17
C GLU A 26 8.42 -13.02 25.69
N ARG A 27 8.89 -14.19 25.23
CA ARG A 27 8.65 -14.68 23.86
C ARG A 27 7.16 -14.80 23.56
N ARG A 28 6.38 -15.34 24.50
CA ARG A 28 4.92 -15.48 24.37
C ARG A 28 4.22 -14.12 24.31
N ARG A 29 4.63 -13.15 25.15
CA ARG A 29 4.11 -11.76 25.13
C ARG A 29 4.43 -11.08 23.80
N ARG A 30 5.66 -11.17 23.31
CA ARG A 30 6.09 -10.60 22.02
C ARG A 30 5.27 -11.17 20.87
N ARG A 31 5.08 -12.49 20.81
CA ARG A 31 4.25 -13.15 19.78
C ARG A 31 2.79 -12.70 19.83
N ARG A 32 2.21 -12.56 21.03
CA ARG A 32 0.82 -12.08 21.20
C ARG A 32 0.68 -10.62 20.74
N SER A 33 1.64 -9.77 21.09
CA SER A 33 1.67 -8.35 20.68
C SER A 33 1.78 -8.23 19.15
N LEU A 34 2.68 -8.99 18.53
CA LEU A 34 2.87 -9.00 17.08
C LEU A 34 1.63 -9.49 16.33
N ARG A 35 0.96 -10.54 16.84
CA ARG A 35 -0.30 -11.03 16.28
C ARG A 35 -1.42 -9.98 16.40
N ALA A 36 -1.51 -9.29 17.54
CA ALA A 36 -2.47 -8.21 17.71
C ALA A 36 -2.20 -7.04 16.74
N PHE A 37 -0.94 -6.71 16.52
CA PHE A 37 -0.52 -5.73 15.51
C PHE A 37 -0.91 -6.16 14.09
N CYS A 38 -0.67 -7.42 13.70
CA CYS A 38 -1.12 -7.94 12.40
C CYS A 38 -2.64 -7.82 12.23
N GLY A 39 -3.41 -8.06 13.29
CA GLY A 39 -4.87 -7.86 13.27
C GLY A 39 -5.27 -6.39 13.10
N MET A 40 -4.55 -5.46 13.72
CA MET A 40 -4.76 -4.02 13.53
C MET A 40 -4.42 -3.58 12.11
N LEU A 41 -3.28 -4.03 11.59
CA LEU A 41 -2.83 -3.75 10.23
C LEU A 41 -3.82 -4.28 9.18
N ALA A 42 -4.35 -5.48 9.37
CA ALA A 42 -5.38 -6.05 8.49
C ALA A 42 -6.65 -5.19 8.45
N ARG A 43 -7.11 -4.68 9.61
CA ARG A 43 -8.24 -3.75 9.66
C ARG A 43 -7.92 -2.42 8.98
N ALA A 44 -6.70 -1.91 9.13
CA ALA A 44 -6.27 -0.69 8.45
C ALA A 44 -6.29 -0.87 6.92
N ALA A 45 -5.80 -2.00 6.40
CA ALA A 45 -5.83 -2.31 4.96
C ALA A 45 -7.26 -2.38 4.40
N VAL A 46 -8.16 -3.10 5.08
CA VAL A 46 -9.58 -3.16 4.69
C VAL A 46 -10.23 -1.78 4.74
N ARG A 47 -9.92 -0.98 5.77
CA ARG A 47 -10.40 0.40 5.89
C ARG A 47 -9.91 1.28 4.74
N SER A 48 -8.65 1.14 4.31
CA SER A 48 -8.11 1.92 3.19
C SER A 48 -8.82 1.60 1.87
N LEU A 49 -9.11 0.32 1.61
CA LEU A 49 -9.89 -0.07 0.43
C LEU A 49 -11.34 0.44 0.50
N HIS A 50 -11.96 0.39 1.68
CA HIS A 50 -13.29 1.00 1.85
C HIS A 50 -13.24 2.53 1.65
N GLN A 51 -12.20 3.20 2.14
CA GLN A 51 -12.02 4.66 1.95
C GLN A 51 -11.84 5.06 0.48
N GLU A 52 -11.25 4.19 -0.35
CA GLU A 52 -11.19 4.33 -1.80
C GLU A 52 -12.60 4.14 -2.41
N LEU A 53 -13.32 3.09 -2.01
CA LEU A 53 -14.66 2.81 -2.55
C LEU A 53 -15.62 3.98 -2.30
N THR A 54 -15.62 4.52 -1.09
CA THR A 54 -16.52 5.62 -0.70
C THR A 54 -16.02 7.00 -1.11
N LEU A 55 -14.88 7.11 -1.79
CA LEU A 55 -14.38 8.40 -2.26
C LEU A 55 -15.25 8.91 -3.41
N TYR A 56 -15.62 10.19 -3.35
CA TYR A 56 -16.27 10.88 -4.45
C TYR A 56 -15.91 12.38 -4.40
N PRO A 57 -15.74 13.06 -5.56
CA PRO A 57 -15.70 12.52 -6.91
C PRO A 57 -14.45 11.67 -7.15
N LYS A 58 -14.60 10.54 -7.87
CA LYS A 58 -13.47 9.72 -8.32
C LYS A 58 -13.60 9.39 -9.81
N PRO A 59 -12.82 10.05 -10.69
CA PRO A 59 -13.09 10.00 -12.12
C PRO A 59 -13.07 8.61 -12.75
N GLY A 60 -14.19 8.20 -13.38
CA GLY A 60 -14.32 6.93 -14.11
C GLY A 60 -14.32 5.66 -13.25
N LEU A 61 -14.25 5.76 -11.92
CA LEU A 61 -14.13 4.65 -10.98
C LEU A 61 -15.46 4.36 -10.27
N VAL A 62 -15.71 3.10 -9.92
CA VAL A 62 -16.90 2.62 -9.20
C VAL A 62 -16.99 3.20 -7.80
N SER A 63 -18.00 4.03 -7.50
CA SER A 63 -18.21 4.63 -6.17
C SER A 63 -19.54 4.19 -5.56
N LEU A 64 -19.91 4.76 -4.40
CA LEU A 64 -21.28 4.62 -3.87
C LEU A 64 -22.32 5.41 -4.68
N VAL A 65 -21.89 6.33 -5.55
CA VAL A 65 -22.77 7.16 -6.38
C VAL A 65 -23.17 6.42 -7.66
N ASP A 66 -22.20 5.77 -8.32
CA ASP A 66 -22.37 5.12 -9.61
C ASP A 66 -21.27 4.09 -9.89
N ASN A 67 -21.42 3.35 -10.99
CA ASN A 67 -20.47 2.32 -11.43
C ASN A 67 -19.27 2.88 -12.22
N GLY A 68 -19.14 4.20 -12.34
CA GLY A 68 -18.15 4.84 -13.20
C GLY A 68 -18.18 4.28 -14.62
N SER A 69 -17.01 3.89 -15.12
CA SER A 69 -16.83 3.39 -16.50
C SER A 69 -17.12 1.89 -16.67
N HIS A 70 -17.75 1.23 -15.69
CA HIS A 70 -17.97 -0.21 -15.68
C HIS A 70 -19.45 -0.58 -15.81
N ASP A 71 -19.70 -1.65 -16.56
CA ASP A 71 -21.04 -2.26 -16.71
C ASP A 71 -21.14 -3.58 -15.90
N ASP A 72 -20.00 -4.14 -15.50
CA ASP A 72 -19.84 -5.46 -14.89
C ASP A 72 -19.61 -5.41 -13.38
N MET A 73 -19.45 -4.22 -12.78
CA MET A 73 -19.21 -4.06 -11.35
C MET A 73 -19.82 -2.77 -10.80
N ASP A 74 -20.14 -2.83 -9.51
CA ASP A 74 -20.78 -1.79 -8.73
C ASP A 74 -20.22 -1.77 -7.29
N ALA A 75 -20.71 -0.85 -6.45
CA ALA A 75 -20.32 -0.78 -5.05
C ALA A 75 -20.57 -2.10 -4.29
N SER A 76 -21.66 -2.81 -4.59
CA SER A 76 -21.97 -4.09 -3.93
C SER A 76 -20.92 -5.15 -4.21
N THR A 77 -20.42 -5.20 -5.45
CA THR A 77 -19.34 -6.09 -5.88
C THR A 77 -18.03 -5.78 -5.15
N PHE A 78 -17.68 -4.50 -5.02
CA PHE A 78 -16.52 -4.08 -4.22
C PHE A 78 -16.66 -4.45 -2.75
N MET A 79 -17.84 -4.29 -2.15
CA MET A 79 -18.10 -4.71 -0.77
C MET A 79 -17.93 -6.21 -0.57
N ARG A 80 -18.43 -7.05 -1.50
CA ARG A 80 -18.19 -8.52 -1.46
C ARG A 80 -16.70 -8.85 -1.50
N SER A 81 -15.94 -8.17 -2.34
CA SER A 81 -14.48 -8.32 -2.41
C SER A 81 -13.80 -7.90 -1.10
N LEU A 82 -14.16 -6.76 -0.52
CA LEU A 82 -13.62 -6.32 0.77
C LEU A 82 -13.81 -7.38 1.86
N PHE A 83 -15.00 -7.97 1.94
CA PHE A 83 -15.29 -8.99 2.94
C PHE A 83 -14.50 -10.29 2.74
N SER A 84 -14.21 -10.69 1.49
CA SER A 84 -13.43 -11.90 1.20
C SER A 84 -11.93 -11.72 1.47
N LEU A 85 -11.44 -10.48 1.45
CA LEU A 85 -10.02 -10.15 1.67
C LEU A 85 -9.63 -9.92 3.14
N ARG A 86 -10.59 -9.85 4.07
CA ARG A 86 -10.33 -9.53 5.49
C ARG A 86 -9.26 -10.42 6.15
N HIS A 87 -9.31 -11.72 5.88
CA HIS A 87 -8.35 -12.68 6.46
C HIS A 87 -7.00 -12.65 5.75
N TYR A 88 -6.99 -12.35 4.45
CA TYR A 88 -5.76 -12.29 3.67
C TYR A 88 -4.77 -11.26 4.24
N PHE A 89 -5.23 -10.05 4.58
CA PHE A 89 -4.34 -9.02 5.11
C PHE A 89 -3.73 -9.40 6.46
N PHE A 90 -4.41 -10.21 7.26
CA PHE A 90 -3.85 -10.77 8.49
C PHE A 90 -2.81 -11.85 8.19
N GLU A 91 -3.13 -12.79 7.31
CA GLU A 91 -2.23 -13.90 6.91
C GLU A 91 -0.92 -13.36 6.31
N ILE A 92 -1.00 -12.38 5.41
CA ILE A 92 0.18 -11.80 4.77
C ILE A 92 1.00 -10.92 5.72
N ALA A 93 0.35 -10.25 6.69
CA ALA A 93 1.05 -9.55 7.75
C ALA A 93 1.80 -10.52 8.68
N GLU A 94 1.18 -11.64 9.09
CA GLU A 94 1.87 -12.68 9.89
C GLU A 94 3.06 -13.27 9.12
N ALA A 95 2.90 -13.52 7.81
CA ALA A 95 3.97 -14.00 6.96
C ALA A 95 5.13 -12.99 6.87
N GLY A 96 4.84 -11.72 6.63
CA GLY A 96 5.86 -10.66 6.61
C GLY A 96 6.56 -10.50 7.96
N ALA A 97 5.82 -10.52 9.07
CA ALA A 97 6.36 -10.47 10.42
C ALA A 97 7.31 -11.64 10.74
N SER A 98 7.10 -12.79 10.10
CA SER A 98 7.97 -13.98 10.21
C SER A 98 9.17 -13.98 9.26
N GLY A 99 9.31 -12.97 8.39
CA GLY A 99 10.34 -12.93 7.34
C GLY A 99 10.14 -14.02 6.28
N ALA A 100 8.88 -14.37 5.98
CA ALA A 100 8.59 -15.42 5.01
C ALA A 100 9.13 -15.06 3.61
N PRO A 101 9.62 -16.04 2.84
CA PRO A 101 10.11 -15.79 1.49
C PRO A 101 8.97 -15.33 0.56
N PHE A 102 9.32 -14.60 -0.50
CA PHE A 102 8.35 -14.06 -1.46
C PHE A 102 7.42 -15.13 -2.05
N SER A 103 7.89 -16.37 -2.23
CA SER A 103 7.06 -17.49 -2.71
C SER A 103 5.84 -17.75 -1.81
N VAL A 104 5.99 -17.59 -0.49
CA VAL A 104 4.87 -17.73 0.47
C VAL A 104 3.90 -16.55 0.32
N LEU A 105 4.40 -15.31 0.25
CA LEU A 105 3.56 -14.12 0.06
C LEU A 105 2.79 -14.19 -1.26
N LYS A 106 3.43 -14.65 -2.33
CA LYS A 106 2.83 -14.88 -3.64
C LYS A 106 1.69 -15.90 -3.57
N GLN A 107 1.88 -17.02 -2.88
CA GLN A 107 0.83 -18.03 -2.72
C GLN A 107 -0.37 -17.50 -1.91
N LEU A 108 -0.14 -16.68 -0.88
CA LEU A 108 -1.21 -15.99 -0.15
C LEU A 108 -1.98 -15.04 -1.08
N GLY A 109 -1.27 -14.26 -1.89
CA GLY A 109 -1.88 -13.37 -2.89
C GLY A 109 -2.73 -14.12 -3.92
N ILE A 110 -2.24 -15.23 -4.46
CA ILE A 110 -2.99 -16.07 -5.41
C ILE A 110 -4.28 -16.60 -4.78
N LYS A 111 -4.21 -17.12 -3.54
CA LYS A 111 -5.39 -17.59 -2.80
C LYS A 111 -6.38 -16.47 -2.52
N ALA A 112 -5.90 -15.28 -2.19
CA ALA A 112 -6.74 -14.11 -1.97
C ALA A 112 -7.46 -13.67 -3.25
N GLU A 113 -6.76 -13.68 -4.38
CA GLU A 113 -7.34 -13.39 -5.69
C GLU A 113 -8.43 -14.40 -6.06
N GLN A 114 -8.20 -15.70 -5.85
CA GLN A 114 -9.21 -16.74 -6.08
C GLN A 114 -10.45 -16.54 -5.20
N ARG A 115 -10.27 -16.25 -3.91
CA ARG A 115 -11.38 -15.96 -2.98
C ARG A 115 -12.14 -14.70 -3.40
N MET A 116 -11.43 -13.67 -3.85
CA MET A 116 -12.05 -12.46 -4.38
C MET A 116 -12.92 -12.79 -5.58
N LEU A 117 -12.35 -13.44 -6.61
CA LEU A 117 -13.07 -13.80 -7.83
C LEU A 117 -14.30 -14.67 -7.54
N GLN A 118 -14.19 -15.63 -6.61
CA GLN A 118 -15.35 -16.43 -6.19
C GLN A 118 -16.45 -15.56 -5.56
N ALA A 119 -16.08 -14.63 -4.66
CA ALA A 119 -17.03 -13.75 -3.99
C ALA A 119 -17.66 -12.70 -4.92
N THR A 120 -17.00 -12.38 -6.03
CA THR A 120 -17.45 -11.38 -7.01
C THR A 120 -18.00 -11.99 -8.30
N GLY A 121 -18.22 -13.31 -8.36
CA GLY A 121 -18.76 -13.95 -9.56
C GLY A 121 -17.82 -13.91 -10.78
N GLY A 122 -16.51 -13.90 -10.54
CA GLY A 122 -15.47 -13.85 -11.57
C GLY A 122 -15.01 -12.43 -11.93
N ILE A 123 -15.60 -11.40 -11.32
CA ILE A 123 -15.30 -10.00 -11.63
C ILE A 123 -14.05 -9.53 -10.87
N ASN A 124 -13.10 -8.93 -11.58
CA ASN A 124 -11.87 -8.43 -10.99
C ASN A 124 -12.06 -7.01 -10.41
N THR A 125 -12.11 -6.89 -9.08
CA THR A 125 -12.23 -5.59 -8.39
C THR A 125 -10.92 -5.07 -7.80
N HIS A 126 -10.18 -5.91 -7.07
CA HIS A 126 -9.05 -5.50 -6.23
C HIS A 126 -7.76 -6.29 -6.49
N ARG A 127 -7.55 -6.87 -7.69
CA ARG A 127 -6.35 -7.68 -7.95
C ARG A 127 -5.04 -6.92 -7.75
N GLY A 128 -4.97 -5.66 -8.20
CA GLY A 128 -3.78 -4.83 -7.98
C GLY A 128 -3.62 -4.43 -6.51
N ALA A 129 -4.72 -4.07 -5.84
CA ALA A 129 -4.74 -3.83 -4.40
C ALA A 129 -4.27 -5.03 -3.56
N ILE A 130 -4.67 -6.26 -3.90
CA ILE A 130 -4.19 -7.48 -3.22
C ILE A 130 -2.67 -7.50 -3.24
N PHE A 131 -2.06 -7.27 -4.41
CA PHE A 131 -0.60 -7.26 -4.52
C PHE A 131 0.04 -6.08 -3.78
N CYS A 132 -0.38 -4.85 -4.05
CA CYS A 132 0.24 -3.65 -3.51
C CYS A 132 0.06 -3.54 -1.99
N LEU A 133 -1.18 -3.54 -1.49
CA LEU A 133 -1.45 -3.47 -0.04
C LEU A 133 -0.92 -4.72 0.66
N GLY A 134 -0.98 -5.89 0.04
CA GLY A 134 -0.45 -7.13 0.61
C GLY A 134 1.05 -7.05 0.89
N MET A 135 1.84 -6.60 -0.08
CA MET A 135 3.29 -6.44 0.08
C MET A 135 3.64 -5.35 1.10
N LEU A 136 2.90 -4.24 1.12
CA LEU A 136 3.09 -3.21 2.15
C LEU A 136 2.70 -3.70 3.55
N CYS A 137 1.64 -4.51 3.68
CA CYS A 137 1.29 -5.14 4.95
C CYS A 137 2.42 -6.06 5.45
N ALA A 138 3.01 -6.86 4.56
CA ALA A 138 4.14 -7.71 4.90
C ALA A 138 5.34 -6.87 5.40
N ALA A 139 5.68 -5.78 4.69
CA ALA A 139 6.77 -4.90 5.05
C ALA A 139 6.54 -4.18 6.39
N VAL A 140 5.36 -3.59 6.61
CA VAL A 140 4.99 -2.93 7.88
C VAL A 140 5.07 -3.90 9.05
N ALA A 141 4.55 -5.13 8.88
CA ALA A 141 4.59 -6.15 9.91
C ALA A 141 6.02 -6.63 10.19
N SER A 142 6.87 -6.71 9.17
CA SER A 142 8.29 -7.00 9.33
C SER A 142 9.01 -5.89 10.10
N CYS A 143 8.82 -4.61 9.76
CA CYS A 143 9.40 -3.50 10.53
C CYS A 143 9.03 -3.62 12.02
N ARG A 144 7.76 -3.93 12.31
CA ARG A 144 7.29 -4.10 13.68
C ARG A 144 7.92 -5.30 14.38
N ALA A 145 8.12 -6.42 13.69
CA ALA A 145 8.75 -7.63 14.22
C ALA A 145 10.25 -7.43 14.51
N GLN A 146 10.88 -6.48 13.82
CA GLN A 146 12.27 -6.05 14.05
C GLN A 146 12.37 -4.87 15.04
N ASP A 147 11.26 -4.50 15.69
CA ASP A 147 11.17 -3.37 16.63
C ASP A 147 11.67 -2.03 16.03
N MET A 148 11.51 -1.86 14.72
CA MET A 148 11.80 -0.61 14.01
C MET A 148 10.68 0.41 14.22
N THR A 149 11.04 1.69 14.35
CA THR A 149 10.08 2.79 14.27
C THR A 149 9.46 2.83 12.88
N LEU A 150 8.12 2.81 12.82
CA LEU A 150 7.41 2.84 11.55
C LEU A 150 7.51 4.25 10.95
N SER A 151 8.10 4.32 9.76
CA SER A 151 8.05 5.46 8.86
C SER A 151 7.89 4.96 7.42
N PRO A 152 7.39 5.79 6.49
CA PRO A 152 7.28 5.39 5.09
C PRO A 152 8.62 4.90 4.52
N GLN A 153 9.72 5.57 4.87
CA GLN A 153 11.07 5.23 4.42
C GLN A 153 11.52 3.87 4.99
N ALA A 154 11.26 3.61 6.28
CA ALA A 154 11.58 2.32 6.89
C ALA A 154 10.81 1.18 6.22
N VAL A 155 9.52 1.38 5.94
CA VAL A 155 8.67 0.39 5.25
C VAL A 155 9.18 0.11 3.84
N ARG A 156 9.47 1.15 3.05
CA ARG A 156 10.00 1.00 1.68
C ARG A 156 11.34 0.26 1.69
N ALA A 157 12.25 0.65 2.59
CA ALA A 157 13.55 0.00 2.72
C ALA A 157 13.41 -1.48 3.11
N THR A 158 12.59 -1.80 4.12
CA THR A 158 12.33 -3.19 4.51
C THR A 158 11.75 -4.01 3.36
N LEU A 159 10.84 -3.44 2.57
CA LEU A 159 10.27 -4.12 1.41
C LEU A 159 11.34 -4.50 0.38
N LEU A 160 12.20 -3.54 0.02
CA LEU A 160 13.26 -3.74 -0.96
C LEU A 160 14.32 -4.72 -0.44
N ILE A 161 14.73 -4.59 0.82
CA ILE A 161 15.73 -5.48 1.43
C ILE A 161 15.25 -6.92 1.49
N GLN A 162 13.98 -7.17 1.85
CA GLN A 162 13.50 -8.54 2.02
C GLN A 162 13.02 -9.21 0.74
N TRP A 163 12.42 -8.44 -0.17
CA TRP A 163 11.73 -9.01 -1.32
C TRP A 163 12.08 -8.36 -2.65
N GLY A 164 12.92 -7.32 -2.69
CA GLY A 164 13.27 -6.58 -3.92
C GLY A 164 13.82 -7.47 -5.03
N ASP A 165 14.82 -8.30 -4.73
CA ASP A 165 15.41 -9.22 -5.71
C ASP A 165 14.39 -10.22 -6.27
N ALA A 166 13.55 -10.79 -5.38
CA ALA A 166 12.52 -11.73 -5.76
C ALA A 166 11.40 -11.08 -6.58
N LEU A 167 11.03 -9.84 -6.28
CA LEU A 167 10.07 -9.04 -7.05
C LEU A 167 10.63 -8.72 -8.44
N ALA A 168 11.88 -8.28 -8.52
CA ALA A 168 12.56 -8.00 -9.78
C ALA A 168 12.68 -9.26 -10.65
N ALA A 169 13.05 -10.40 -10.06
CA ALA A 169 13.08 -11.69 -10.75
C ALA A 169 11.67 -12.13 -11.22
N HIS A 170 10.65 -11.92 -10.39
CA HIS A 170 9.27 -12.25 -10.76
C HIS A 170 8.76 -11.44 -11.95
N THR A 171 9.14 -10.16 -12.05
CA THR A 171 8.81 -9.31 -13.19
C THR A 171 9.46 -9.84 -14.48
N ARG A 172 10.71 -10.31 -14.43
CA ARG A 172 11.43 -10.87 -15.59
C ARG A 172 10.91 -12.24 -16.04
N ALA A 173 10.54 -13.11 -15.10
CA ALA A 173 10.17 -14.51 -15.37
C ALA A 173 8.72 -14.70 -15.84
N ALA A 174 7.95 -13.63 -16.04
CA ALA A 174 6.53 -13.73 -16.31
C ALA A 174 6.22 -13.91 -17.81
N GLU A 175 6.23 -15.16 -18.26
CA GLU A 175 5.68 -15.57 -19.57
C GLU A 175 4.16 -15.83 -19.55
N ASN A 176 3.49 -15.61 -18.40
CA ASN A 176 2.07 -15.97 -18.21
C ASN A 176 1.08 -14.81 -18.41
N ASP A 177 0.02 -15.14 -19.11
CA ASP A 177 -0.77 -14.31 -20.01
C ASP A 177 -1.91 -13.50 -19.33
N SER A 178 -1.58 -12.62 -18.40
CA SER A 178 -2.59 -11.72 -17.83
C SER A 178 -2.91 -10.57 -18.79
N ASN A 179 -4.17 -10.14 -18.86
CA ASN A 179 -4.57 -9.02 -19.71
C ASN A 179 -3.74 -7.75 -19.42
N GLY A 180 -3.44 -7.49 -18.14
CA GLY A 180 -2.58 -6.38 -17.73
C GLY A 180 -1.14 -6.51 -18.21
N LEU A 181 -0.59 -7.73 -18.28
CA LEU A 181 0.75 -7.97 -18.86
C LEU A 181 0.76 -7.81 -20.38
N ARG A 182 -0.27 -8.29 -21.07
CA ARG A 182 -0.41 -8.09 -22.53
C ARG A 182 -0.46 -6.59 -22.86
N VAL A 183 -1.26 -5.83 -22.11
CA VAL A 183 -1.40 -4.38 -22.29
C VAL A 183 -0.12 -3.64 -21.93
N ALA A 184 0.52 -4.00 -20.82
CA ALA A 184 1.82 -3.45 -20.41
C ALA A 184 2.89 -3.70 -21.48
N ALA A 185 2.98 -4.92 -22.02
CA ALA A 185 3.92 -5.27 -23.08
C ALA A 185 3.59 -4.55 -24.40
N HIS A 186 2.32 -4.49 -24.80
CA HIS A 186 1.89 -3.86 -26.04
C HIS A 186 2.10 -2.34 -26.06
N HIS A 187 1.92 -1.68 -24.91
CA HIS A 187 2.07 -0.23 -24.79
C HIS A 187 3.40 0.21 -24.15
N ALA A 188 4.29 -0.72 -23.81
CA ALA A 188 5.53 -0.46 -23.06
C ALA A 188 5.30 0.34 -21.76
N VAL A 189 4.28 -0.05 -21.00
CA VAL A 189 3.80 0.63 -19.79
C VAL A 189 4.05 -0.24 -18.56
N GLY A 190 4.58 0.35 -17.49
CA GLY A 190 4.77 -0.34 -16.22
C GLY A 190 3.46 -0.66 -15.50
N GLY A 191 3.27 -1.94 -15.18
CA GLY A 191 2.13 -2.43 -14.40
C GLY A 191 2.42 -2.54 -12.91
N ALA A 192 1.45 -3.04 -12.13
CA ALA A 192 1.58 -3.21 -10.68
C ALA A 192 2.83 -4.00 -10.24
N ARG A 193 3.34 -4.92 -11.08
CA ARG A 193 4.57 -5.69 -10.80
C ARG A 193 5.84 -4.85 -10.92
N GLU A 194 5.89 -3.95 -11.88
CA GLU A 194 7.03 -3.03 -12.03
C GLU A 194 7.05 -2.03 -10.88
N GLU A 195 5.88 -1.48 -10.51
CA GLU A 195 5.71 -0.71 -9.27
C GLU A 195 6.28 -1.49 -8.07
N GLY A 196 5.90 -2.75 -7.89
CA GLY A 196 6.44 -3.58 -6.80
C GLY A 196 7.96 -3.78 -6.86
N ALA A 197 8.52 -4.06 -8.03
CA ALA A 197 9.96 -4.26 -8.22
C ALA A 197 10.78 -2.99 -7.91
N LEU A 198 10.22 -1.81 -8.17
CA LEU A 198 10.81 -0.50 -7.87
C LEU A 198 10.51 -0.01 -6.44
N GLY A 199 9.81 -0.81 -5.64
CA GLY A 199 9.43 -0.47 -4.26
C GLY A 199 8.35 0.60 -4.18
N PHE A 200 7.36 0.54 -5.09
CA PHE A 200 6.15 1.37 -5.17
C PHE A 200 6.41 2.89 -5.21
N PRO A 201 7.23 3.40 -6.14
CA PRO A 201 7.53 4.83 -6.24
C PRO A 201 6.26 5.69 -6.32
N SER A 202 5.21 5.24 -7.02
CA SER A 202 3.96 6.01 -7.11
C SER A 202 3.26 6.18 -5.76
N VAL A 203 3.43 5.23 -4.84
CA VAL A 203 2.90 5.36 -3.47
C VAL A 203 3.75 6.34 -2.64
N PHE A 204 5.07 6.13 -2.63
CA PHE A 204 5.97 6.83 -1.71
C PHE A 204 6.38 8.23 -2.19
N ASP A 205 6.45 8.44 -3.49
CA ASP A 205 7.02 9.64 -4.10
C ASP A 205 5.93 10.55 -4.71
N VAL A 206 4.69 10.04 -4.90
CA VAL A 206 3.56 10.81 -5.47
C VAL A 206 2.38 10.87 -4.50
N ALA A 207 1.72 9.74 -4.22
CA ALA A 207 0.44 9.74 -3.50
C ALA A 207 0.57 10.18 -2.04
N LEU A 208 1.51 9.60 -1.30
CA LEU A 208 1.69 9.89 0.12
C LEU A 208 2.17 11.34 0.37
N PRO A 209 3.16 11.88 -0.38
CA PRO A 209 3.51 13.29 -0.28
C PRO A 209 2.34 14.22 -0.62
N GLN A 210 1.53 13.91 -1.65
CA GLN A 210 0.37 14.72 -1.99
C GLN A 210 -0.71 14.69 -0.91
N LEU A 211 -1.00 13.51 -0.32
CA LEU A 211 -1.90 13.39 0.83
C LEU A 211 -1.46 14.33 1.97
N GLN A 212 -0.18 14.23 2.35
CA GLN A 212 0.38 14.99 3.45
C GLN A 212 0.36 16.50 3.15
N ALA A 213 0.80 16.93 1.97
CA ALA A 213 0.76 18.33 1.56
C ALA A 213 -0.66 18.91 1.53
N THR A 214 -1.65 18.09 1.20
CA THR A 214 -3.06 18.51 1.19
C THR A 214 -3.56 18.75 2.62
N LEU A 215 -3.23 17.85 3.55
CA LEU A 215 -3.57 17.96 4.97
C LEU A 215 -2.82 19.10 5.66
N ASP A 216 -1.53 19.27 5.38
CA ASP A 216 -0.69 20.34 5.94
C ASP A 216 -1.17 21.73 5.51
N ALA A 217 -1.84 21.82 4.36
CA ALA A 217 -2.54 23.03 3.92
C ALA A 217 -3.92 23.24 4.60
N GLY A 218 -4.25 22.45 5.61
CA GLY A 218 -5.48 22.58 6.42
C GLY A 218 -6.74 22.00 5.79
N ARG A 219 -6.62 21.23 4.69
CA ARG A 219 -7.77 20.60 4.03
C ARG A 219 -8.09 19.24 4.64
N ASP A 220 -9.33 18.80 4.48
CA ASP A 220 -9.81 17.57 5.09
C ASP A 220 -9.29 16.29 4.39
N TRP A 221 -9.61 15.14 4.99
CA TRP A 221 -9.19 13.83 4.48
C TRP A 221 -9.81 13.47 3.12
N GLN A 222 -11.00 13.97 2.79
CA GLN A 222 -11.60 13.75 1.49
C GLN A 222 -10.79 14.48 0.41
N CYS A 223 -10.51 15.77 0.65
CA CYS A 223 -9.66 16.59 -0.20
C CYS A 223 -8.29 15.95 -0.43
N ALA A 224 -7.63 15.49 0.64
CA ALA A 224 -6.35 14.81 0.55
C ALA A 224 -6.40 13.59 -0.40
N LYS A 225 -7.41 12.73 -0.25
CA LYS A 225 -7.56 11.55 -1.10
C LYS A 225 -7.87 11.91 -2.56
N VAL A 226 -8.67 12.94 -2.80
CA VAL A 226 -8.95 13.43 -4.15
C VAL A 226 -7.66 13.94 -4.81
N ASP A 227 -6.93 14.84 -4.16
CA ASP A 227 -5.68 15.38 -4.72
C ASP A 227 -4.64 14.28 -4.96
N ALA A 228 -4.52 13.31 -4.05
CA ALA A 228 -3.62 12.18 -4.24
C ALA A 228 -4.03 11.27 -5.41
N LEU A 229 -5.34 11.04 -5.60
CA LEU A 229 -5.85 10.28 -6.75
C LEU A 229 -5.53 11.00 -8.07
N PHE A 230 -5.77 12.32 -8.12
CA PHE A 230 -5.46 13.13 -9.30
C PHE A 230 -3.95 13.21 -9.57
N ALA A 231 -3.13 13.32 -8.53
CA ALA A 231 -1.68 13.25 -8.66
C ALA A 231 -1.23 11.89 -9.22
N LEU A 232 -1.80 10.77 -8.75
CA LEU A 232 -1.53 9.45 -9.30
C LEU A 232 -1.94 9.35 -10.77
N MET A 233 -3.15 9.76 -11.13
CA MET A 233 -3.63 9.73 -12.52
C MET A 233 -2.79 10.61 -13.48
N ALA A 234 -2.13 11.66 -12.96
CA ALA A 234 -1.24 12.52 -13.72
C ALA A 234 0.14 11.90 -14.03
N HIS A 235 0.59 10.92 -13.23
CA HIS A 235 1.94 10.35 -13.30
C HIS A 235 1.97 8.86 -13.66
N VAL A 236 0.98 8.09 -13.22
CA VAL A 236 0.95 6.63 -13.37
C VAL A 236 0.44 6.26 -14.76
N SER A 237 1.15 5.33 -15.40
CA SER A 237 0.70 4.69 -16.62
C SER A 237 -0.22 3.52 -16.28
N ASP A 238 -1.52 3.78 -16.22
CA ASP A 238 -2.52 2.82 -15.74
C ASP A 238 -2.95 1.83 -16.84
N THR A 239 -2.53 0.56 -16.71
CA THR A 239 -2.89 -0.50 -17.66
C THR A 239 -4.40 -0.66 -17.88
N ASN A 240 -5.26 -0.35 -16.91
CA ASN A 240 -6.73 -0.43 -17.12
C ASN A 240 -7.22 0.68 -18.06
N VAL A 241 -6.60 1.85 -18.01
CA VAL A 241 -6.92 2.96 -18.93
C VAL A 241 -6.42 2.62 -20.33
N TYR A 242 -5.19 2.12 -20.46
CA TYR A 242 -4.65 1.70 -21.76
C TYR A 242 -5.49 0.59 -22.40
N HIS A 243 -5.93 -0.41 -21.62
CA HIS A 243 -6.80 -1.46 -22.13
C HIS A 243 -8.13 -0.93 -22.71
N ARG A 244 -8.70 0.11 -22.10
CA ARG A 244 -10.04 0.62 -22.45
C ARG A 244 -10.02 1.72 -23.49
N GLY A 245 -9.04 2.62 -23.42
CA GLY A 245 -8.96 3.81 -24.28
C GLY A 245 -7.66 3.95 -25.07
N GLY A 246 -6.76 2.97 -24.99
CA GLY A 246 -5.43 3.04 -25.61
C GLY A 246 -4.60 4.23 -25.14
N SER A 247 -3.58 4.58 -25.92
CA SER A 247 -2.70 5.71 -25.62
C SER A 247 -3.44 7.05 -25.59
N ALA A 248 -4.49 7.22 -26.41
CA ALA A 248 -5.30 8.44 -26.43
C ALA A 248 -6.10 8.60 -25.13
N GLY A 249 -6.70 7.53 -24.61
CA GLY A 249 -7.38 7.50 -23.32
C GLY A 249 -6.42 7.79 -22.17
N ALA A 250 -5.23 7.17 -22.18
CA ALA A 250 -4.19 7.42 -21.18
C ALA A 250 -3.72 8.89 -21.18
N ALA A 251 -3.46 9.45 -22.37
CA ALA A 251 -3.09 10.85 -22.51
C ALA A 251 -4.19 11.79 -21.99
N ARG A 252 -5.46 11.47 -22.26
CA ARG A 252 -6.60 12.23 -21.75
C ARG A 252 -6.66 12.21 -20.23
N VAL A 253 -6.54 11.03 -19.61
CA VAL A 253 -6.53 10.91 -18.14
C VAL A 253 -5.41 11.76 -17.53
N GLN A 254 -4.19 11.65 -18.07
CA GLN A 254 -3.05 12.44 -17.60
C GLN A 254 -3.26 13.95 -17.80
N GLN A 255 -3.75 14.37 -18.97
CA GLN A 255 -3.97 15.79 -19.26
C GLN A 255 -5.00 16.41 -18.32
N ARG A 256 -6.16 15.76 -18.15
CA ARG A 256 -7.22 16.24 -17.25
C ARG A 256 -6.76 16.28 -15.80
N SER A 257 -5.98 15.27 -15.40
CA SER A 257 -5.50 15.20 -14.04
C SER A 257 -4.43 16.25 -13.74
N ARG A 258 -3.52 16.50 -14.69
CA ARG A 258 -2.55 17.61 -14.59
C ARG A 258 -3.24 18.97 -14.57
N ALA A 259 -4.28 19.17 -15.39
CA ALA A 259 -5.05 20.40 -15.37
C ALA A 259 -5.71 20.64 -14.00
N PHE A 260 -6.36 19.63 -13.42
CA PHE A 260 -6.94 19.71 -12.09
C PHE A 260 -5.90 20.08 -11.01
N MET A 261 -4.73 19.45 -11.03
CA MET A 261 -3.66 19.75 -10.08
C MET A 261 -3.07 21.16 -10.30
N ASN A 262 -2.86 21.57 -11.55
CA ASN A 262 -2.34 22.90 -11.89
C ASN A 262 -3.32 24.03 -11.53
N ASP A 263 -4.62 23.75 -11.52
CA ASP A 263 -5.66 24.68 -11.08
C ASP A 263 -5.77 24.82 -9.55
N GLY A 264 -4.87 24.18 -8.80
CA GLY A 264 -4.82 24.21 -7.33
C GLY A 264 -5.45 23.01 -6.64
N GLY A 265 -5.85 21.98 -7.40
CA GLY A 265 -6.51 20.78 -6.87
C GLY A 265 -7.74 21.13 -6.03
N THR A 266 -7.89 20.47 -4.89
CA THR A 266 -8.98 20.74 -3.93
C THR A 266 -8.87 22.09 -3.22
N GLY A 267 -7.76 22.83 -3.39
CA GLY A 267 -7.65 24.22 -2.94
C GLY A 267 -8.46 25.19 -3.81
N ASN A 268 -8.87 24.78 -5.02
CA ASN A 268 -9.70 25.59 -5.90
C ASN A 268 -11.17 25.58 -5.44
N ILE A 269 -11.84 26.72 -5.33
CA ILE A 269 -13.26 26.77 -4.91
C ILE A 269 -14.20 25.95 -5.80
N ALA A 270 -13.87 25.79 -7.09
CA ALA A 270 -14.64 25.01 -8.06
C ALA A 270 -14.17 23.54 -8.19
N TRP A 271 -13.34 23.04 -7.28
CA TRP A 271 -12.72 21.72 -7.40
C TRP A 271 -13.75 20.59 -7.55
N GLN A 272 -14.87 20.65 -6.82
CA GLN A 272 -15.90 19.59 -6.87
C GLN A 272 -16.51 19.48 -8.27
N ALA A 273 -16.93 20.61 -8.85
CA ALA A 273 -17.50 20.66 -10.19
C ALA A 273 -16.48 20.21 -11.24
N ARG A 274 -15.21 20.59 -11.11
CA ARG A 274 -14.12 20.16 -12.01
C ARG A 274 -13.84 18.67 -11.91
N ALA A 275 -13.79 18.13 -10.70
CA ALA A 275 -13.57 16.69 -10.48
C ALA A 275 -14.75 15.85 -10.97
N GLN A 276 -15.99 16.33 -10.79
CA GLN A 276 -17.19 15.72 -11.36
C GLN A 276 -17.19 15.80 -12.89
N ALA A 277 -16.78 16.93 -13.49
CA ALA A 277 -16.65 17.04 -14.93
C ALA A 277 -15.64 16.02 -15.49
N CYS A 278 -14.48 15.87 -14.83
CA CYS A 278 -13.52 14.82 -15.17
C CYS A 278 -14.12 13.42 -15.03
N HIS A 279 -14.91 13.19 -13.98
CA HIS A 279 -15.60 11.92 -13.80
C HIS A 279 -16.55 11.61 -14.96
N HIS A 280 -17.46 12.51 -15.31
CA HIS A 280 -18.39 12.29 -16.42
C HIS A 280 -17.67 12.10 -17.75
N GLU A 281 -16.62 12.88 -18.02
CA GLU A 281 -15.81 12.70 -19.24
C GLU A 281 -15.16 11.31 -19.29
N PHE A 282 -14.62 10.83 -18.17
CA PHE A 282 -13.99 9.51 -18.12
C PHE A 282 -15.03 8.40 -18.32
N VAL A 283 -16.22 8.53 -17.72
CA VAL A 283 -17.34 7.61 -17.94
C VAL A 283 -17.77 7.57 -19.40
N GLN A 284 -17.95 8.73 -20.03
CA GLN A 284 -18.32 8.84 -21.45
C GLN A 284 -17.30 8.15 -22.37
N HIS A 285 -16.01 8.23 -22.03
CA HIS A 285 -14.92 7.59 -22.77
C HIS A 285 -14.56 6.18 -22.26
N ARG A 286 -15.34 5.63 -21.31
CA ARG A 286 -15.12 4.33 -20.67
C ARG A 286 -13.71 4.17 -20.06
N LEU A 287 -13.12 5.25 -19.57
CA LEU A 287 -11.78 5.28 -18.97
C LEU A 287 -11.88 4.97 -17.47
N SER A 288 -11.13 3.98 -16.99
CA SER A 288 -11.12 3.59 -15.57
C SER A 288 -9.69 3.51 -15.04
N PRO A 289 -9.23 4.51 -14.26
CA PRO A 289 -7.91 4.54 -13.65
C PRO A 289 -7.82 3.67 -12.38
N GLY A 290 -8.05 2.36 -12.54
CA GLY A 290 -8.13 1.40 -11.42
C GLY A 290 -6.78 1.15 -10.73
N GLY A 291 -5.67 1.19 -11.46
CA GLY A 291 -4.33 1.12 -10.86
C GLY A 291 -4.04 2.32 -9.97
N ALA A 292 -4.47 3.53 -10.35
CA ALA A 292 -4.38 4.70 -9.49
C ALA A 292 -5.23 4.54 -8.22
N ALA A 293 -6.42 3.93 -8.31
CA ALA A 293 -7.26 3.64 -7.15
C ALA A 293 -6.59 2.66 -6.16
N ASP A 294 -5.98 1.59 -6.67
CA ASP A 294 -5.24 0.61 -5.85
C ASP A 294 -4.07 1.28 -5.10
N LEU A 295 -3.32 2.15 -5.79
CA LEU A 295 -2.20 2.90 -5.22
C LEU A 295 -2.66 3.96 -4.20
N LEU A 296 -3.83 4.56 -4.39
CA LEU A 296 -4.43 5.47 -3.41
C LEU A 296 -4.73 4.73 -2.11
N ALA A 297 -5.33 3.54 -2.18
CA ALA A 297 -5.60 2.73 -1.00
C ALA A 297 -4.30 2.33 -0.28
N ALA A 298 -3.22 2.05 -1.02
CA ALA A 298 -1.91 1.80 -0.46
C ALA A 298 -1.33 3.02 0.29
N ALA A 299 -1.47 4.22 -0.28
CA ALA A 299 -1.04 5.46 0.37
C ALA A 299 -1.86 5.76 1.64
N CYS A 300 -3.17 5.54 1.61
CA CYS A 300 -4.05 5.66 2.78
C CYS A 300 -3.65 4.70 3.92
N LEU A 301 -3.27 3.46 3.57
CA LEU A 301 -2.75 2.49 4.54
C LEU A 301 -1.47 3.02 5.22
N LEU A 302 -0.50 3.46 4.44
CA LEU A 302 0.77 3.97 4.97
C LEU A 302 0.57 5.21 5.84
N HIS A 303 -0.26 6.16 5.40
CA HIS A 303 -0.59 7.33 6.20
C HIS A 303 -1.20 6.92 7.55
N ALA A 304 -2.14 5.97 7.56
CA ALA A 304 -2.78 5.52 8.79
C ALA A 304 -1.84 4.81 9.78
N VAL A 305 -0.85 4.05 9.29
CA VAL A 305 0.05 3.25 10.15
C VAL A 305 1.36 3.97 10.50
N CYS A 306 1.77 4.95 9.70
CA CYS A 306 2.96 5.77 9.95
C CYS A 306 2.64 7.15 10.55
N GLY A 307 1.47 7.72 10.29
CA GLY A 307 1.08 9.11 10.62
C GLY A 307 0.70 9.39 12.09
N GLY A 308 1.30 8.71 13.06
CA GLY A 308 1.19 9.08 14.49
C GLY A 308 -0.13 8.75 15.21
N GLU A 309 -1.28 8.67 14.52
CA GLU A 309 -2.56 8.28 15.16
C GLU A 309 -2.52 6.86 15.75
N GLY A 310 -1.67 5.99 15.19
CA GLY A 310 -1.41 4.63 15.65
C GLY A 310 -0.25 4.47 16.65
N GLN A 311 0.54 5.50 16.92
CA GLN A 311 1.69 5.39 17.83
C GLN A 311 1.36 5.89 19.25
N GLY A 312 0.57 6.97 19.37
CA GLY A 312 0.22 7.60 20.65
C GLY A 312 -0.70 6.75 21.55
N LYS A 313 -1.62 5.96 20.97
CA LYS A 313 -2.56 5.14 21.76
C LYS A 313 -2.00 3.80 22.22
N TYR A 314 -0.85 3.36 21.71
CA TYR A 314 -0.38 1.97 21.90
C TYR A 314 0.97 1.84 22.60
N ASN A 315 1.74 2.92 22.74
CA ASN A 315 2.87 2.96 23.69
C ASN A 315 2.40 2.93 25.16
N ALA A 316 1.13 3.26 25.44
CA ALA A 316 0.54 3.15 26.77
C ALA A 316 0.37 1.68 27.24
N GLY A 317 0.38 0.70 26.33
CA GLY A 317 0.24 -0.72 26.65
C GLY A 317 1.57 -1.47 26.88
N LEU A 318 2.72 -0.80 26.73
CA LEU A 318 4.05 -1.36 27.00
C LEU A 318 4.71 -0.80 28.26
N LYS A 319 4.06 0.15 28.95
CA LYS A 319 4.54 0.75 30.21
C LYS A 319 3.69 0.37 31.44
N ALA A 320 2.93 -0.72 31.37
CA ALA A 320 2.22 -1.30 32.51
C ALA A 320 2.59 -2.79 32.67
#